data_AF-A0A9E5VSU0-F1
#
_entry.id   AF-A0A9E5VSU0-F1
#
_cell.length_a   1.000
_cell.length_b   1.000
_cell.length_c   1.000
_cell.angle_alpha   90.00
_cell.angle_beta   90.00
_cell.angle_gamma   90.00
#
_symmetry.space_group_name_H-M   'P 1'
#
loop_
_entity.id
_entity.type
_entity.pdbx_description
1 polymer ?
#
loop_
_entity_poly.entity_id
_entity_poly.type
_entity_poly.pdbx_seq_one_letter_code
_entity_poly.pdbx_strand_id
1 'polypeptide(L)'
;MDDVDDRPESEESYRALQRRADRICSLIVASDYPAIDVVIEIRKLREFVERNFPGRERLFDVIYRSRFRRLWSQFRSDAGGRLDA
;
A
#
# COMPACT_ATOMS: atom_id res chain seq x y z
N MET A 1 -6.03 -18.75 22.88
CA MET A 1 -4.75 -19.27 22.34
C MET A 1 -4.58 -18.52 21.03
N ASP A 2 -4.04 -17.31 21.14
CA ASP A 2 -3.59 -16.53 19.99
C ASP A 2 -2.07 -16.60 20.07
N ASP A 3 -1.48 -17.45 19.25
CA ASP A 3 -0.07 -17.36 18.90
C ASP A 3 0.10 -16.03 18.14
N VAL A 4 0.23 -14.93 18.89
CA VAL A 4 0.74 -13.68 18.33
C VAL A 4 2.14 -14.01 17.87
N ASP A 5 2.29 -14.16 16.56
CA ASP A 5 3.54 -14.37 15.85
C ASP A 5 4.50 -13.21 16.15
N ASP A 6 5.17 -13.28 17.30
CA ASP A 6 6.17 -12.32 17.82
C ASP A 6 7.51 -12.50 17.09
N ARG A 7 7.45 -12.71 15.76
CA ARG A 7 8.65 -12.60 14.93
C ARG A 7 9.07 -11.14 14.96
N PRO A 8 10.31 -10.83 15.37
CA PRO A 8 10.77 -9.45 15.46
C PRO A 8 10.69 -8.80 14.08
N GLU A 9 9.91 -7.72 13.99
CA GLU A 9 9.81 -6.90 12.79
C GLU A 9 11.21 -6.44 12.40
N SER A 10 11.71 -6.91 11.25
CA SER A 10 13.07 -6.59 10.84
C SER A 10 13.15 -5.18 10.25
N GLU A 11 14.26 -4.49 10.47
CA GLU A 11 14.59 -3.24 9.78
C GLU A 11 14.50 -3.38 8.25
N GLU A 12 14.80 -4.56 7.73
CA GLU A 12 14.65 -4.87 6.31
C GLU A 12 13.17 -4.86 5.88
N SER A 13 12.27 -5.43 6.68
CA SER A 13 10.82 -5.41 6.43
C SER A 13 10.30 -3.97 6.37
N TYR A 14 10.73 -3.10 7.29
CA TYR A 14 10.38 -1.68 7.31
C TYR A 14 10.91 -0.93 6.07
N ARG A 15 12.17 -1.14 5.70
CA ARG A 15 12.73 -0.56 4.47
C ARG A 15 12.03 -1.06 3.21
N ALA A 16 11.64 -2.33 3.18
CA ALA A 16 10.96 -2.93 2.06
C ALA A 16 9.50 -2.44 1.95
N LEU A 17 8.83 -2.20 3.07
CA LEU A 17 7.54 -1.51 3.14
C LEU A 17 7.65 -0.10 2.55
N GLN A 18 8.61 0.69 3.05
CA GLN A 18 8.80 2.08 2.61
C GLN A 18 9.03 2.16 1.10
N ARG A 19 9.96 1.35 0.56
CA ARG A 19 10.25 1.32 -0.88
C ARG A 19 9.02 0.99 -1.73
N ARG A 20 8.19 0.03 -1.28
CA ARG A 20 6.96 -0.33 -2.00
C ARG A 20 5.91 0.78 -1.96
N ALA A 21 5.73 1.41 -0.80
CA ALA A 21 4.80 2.53 -0.67
C ALA A 21 5.24 3.75 -1.50
N ASP A 22 6.53 4.06 -1.53
CA ASP A 22 7.07 5.14 -2.33
C ASP A 22 6.93 4.83 -3.83
N ARG A 23 7.15 3.57 -4.24
CA ARG A 23 6.88 3.13 -5.62
C ARG A 23 5.42 3.38 -6.01
N ILE A 24 4.46 2.99 -5.17
CA ILE A 24 3.03 3.23 -5.43
C ILE A 24 2.74 4.73 -5.57
N CYS A 25 3.33 5.58 -4.72
CA CYS A 25 3.18 7.03 -4.83
C CYS A 25 3.67 7.53 -6.20
N SER A 26 4.87 7.10 -6.63
CA SER A 26 5.41 7.46 -7.94
C SER A 26 4.52 6.98 -9.08
N LEU A 27 3.98 5.76 -9.01
CA LEU A 27 3.05 5.23 -10.02
C LEU A 27 1.74 6.02 -10.08
N ILE A 28 1.22 6.48 -8.93
CA ILE A 28 0.03 7.33 -8.91
C ILE A 28 0.33 8.67 -9.59
N VAL A 29 1.46 9.29 -9.27
CA VAL A 29 1.84 10.63 -9.77
C VAL A 29 2.20 10.63 -11.26
N ALA A 30 2.87 9.59 -11.76
CA ALA A 30 3.31 9.54 -13.16
C ALA A 30 2.13 9.61 -14.17
N SER A 31 0.90 9.32 -13.72
CA SER A 31 -0.39 9.43 -14.44
C SER A 31 -0.55 8.59 -15.73
N ASP A 32 0.54 8.24 -16.40
CA ASP A 32 0.63 7.40 -17.60
C ASP A 32 0.56 5.90 -17.31
N TYR A 33 0.89 5.50 -16.08
CA TYR A 33 0.80 4.10 -15.66
C TYR A 33 -0.67 3.64 -15.56
N PRO A 34 -1.05 2.44 -16.04
CA PRO A 34 -2.43 1.98 -15.98
C PRO A 34 -2.98 1.94 -14.55
N ALA A 35 -4.21 2.43 -14.38
CA ALA A 35 -4.89 2.48 -13.08
C ALA A 35 -4.97 1.09 -12.40
N ILE A 36 -5.24 0.06 -13.20
CA ILE A 36 -5.34 -1.34 -12.72
C ILE A 36 -4.01 -1.83 -12.11
N ASP A 37 -2.88 -1.45 -12.70
CA ASP A 37 -1.57 -1.90 -12.23
C ASP A 37 -1.23 -1.25 -10.88
N VAL A 38 -1.63 0.00 -10.66
CA VAL A 38 -1.49 0.66 -9.36
C VAL A 38 -2.32 -0.05 -8.29
N VAL A 39 -3.56 -0.44 -8.61
CA VAL A 39 -4.44 -1.19 -7.68
C VAL A 39 -3.82 -2.55 -7.34
N ILE A 40 -3.24 -3.24 -8.32
CA ILE A 40 -2.51 -4.49 -8.10
C ILE A 40 -1.34 -4.28 -7.13
N GLU A 41 -0.55 -3.22 -7.29
CA GLU A 41 0.58 -2.93 -6.40
C GLU A 41 0.13 -2.59 -4.96
N ILE A 42 -0.99 -1.90 -4.79
CA ILE A 42 -1.60 -1.64 -3.47
C ILE A 42 -2.02 -2.96 -2.81
N ARG A 43 -2.65 -3.88 -3.56
CA ARG A 43 -3.03 -5.21 -3.05
C ARG A 43 -1.80 -6.00 -2.61
N LYS A 44 -0.74 -6.03 -3.42
CA LYS A 44 0.55 -6.67 -3.06
C LYS A 44 1.19 -6.06 -1.82
N LEU A 45 1.09 -4.74 -1.62
CA LEU A 45 1.59 -4.08 -0.42
C LEU A 45 0.81 -4.53 0.82
N ARG A 46 -0.51 -4.66 0.72
CA ARG A 46 -1.34 -5.16 1.81
C ARG A 46 -0.99 -6.60 2.18
N GLU A 47 -0.86 -7.50 1.20
CA GLU A 47 -0.42 -8.87 1.48
C GLU A 47 0.99 -8.92 2.08
N PHE A 48 1.88 -8.02 1.66
CA PHE A 48 3.20 -7.89 2.26
C PHE A 48 3.09 -7.49 3.74
N VAL A 49 2.20 -6.56 4.07
CA VAL A 49 1.91 -6.15 5.45
C VAL A 49 1.37 -7.32 6.28
N GLU A 50 0.32 -7.99 5.79
CA GLU A 50 -0.30 -9.15 6.47
C GLU A 50 0.72 -10.26 6.78
N ARG A 51 1.71 -10.48 5.90
CA ARG A 51 2.74 -11.51 6.09
C ARG A 51 3.90 -11.11 7.01
N ASN A 52 4.24 -9.82 7.07
CA ASN A 52 5.47 -9.32 7.71
C ASN A 52 5.23 -8.50 8.97
N PHE A 53 4.00 -8.03 9.21
CA PHE A 53 3.62 -7.20 10.35
C PHE A 53 2.25 -7.65 10.88
N PRO A 54 2.14 -8.90 11.38
CA PRO A 54 0.87 -9.45 11.84
C PRO A 54 0.25 -8.58 12.93
N GLY A 55 -1.03 -8.26 12.79
CA GLY A 55 -1.78 -7.43 13.74
C GLY A 55 -1.65 -5.91 13.52
N ARG A 56 -0.87 -5.46 12.53
CA ARG A 56 -0.73 -4.03 12.19
C ARG A 56 -1.49 -3.62 10.93
N GLU A 57 -2.20 -4.54 10.28
CA GLU A 57 -2.88 -4.35 8.99
C GLU A 57 -3.80 -3.12 9.02
N ARG A 58 -4.59 -2.99 10.10
CA ARG A 58 -5.52 -1.87 10.24
C ARG A 58 -4.84 -0.52 10.36
N LEU A 59 -3.71 -0.45 11.08
CA LEU A 59 -2.92 0.78 11.18
C LEU A 59 -2.35 1.14 9.81
N PHE A 60 -1.85 0.15 9.09
CA PHE A 60 -1.34 0.33 7.74
C PHE A 60 -2.40 0.81 6.77
N ASP A 61 -3.60 0.23 6.80
CA ASP A 61 -4.74 0.68 5.99
C ASP A 61 -5.08 2.14 6.29
N VAL A 62 -5.16 2.55 7.55
CA VAL A 62 -5.50 3.93 7.91
C VAL A 62 -4.45 4.92 7.37
N ILE A 63 -3.16 4.57 7.42
CA ILE A 63 -2.08 5.47 6.98
C ILE A 63 -1.94 5.46 5.47
N TYR A 64 -1.65 4.30 4.88
CA TYR A 64 -1.27 4.19 3.47
C TYR A 64 -2.48 4.34 2.55
N ARG A 65 -3.63 3.75 2.87
CA ARG A 65 -4.83 3.89 2.03
C ARG A 65 -5.31 5.34 1.96
N SER A 66 -5.26 6.06 3.09
CA SER A 66 -5.59 7.49 3.11
C SER A 66 -4.63 8.31 2.25
N ARG A 67 -3.31 8.04 2.34
CA ARG A 67 -2.30 8.68 1.50
C ARG A 67 -2.53 8.41 0.01
N PHE A 68 -2.73 7.15 -0.38
CA PHE A 68 -2.94 6.77 -1.77
C PHE A 68 -4.25 7.34 -2.32
N ARG A 69 -5.34 7.32 -1.55
CA ARG A 69 -6.62 7.93 -1.95
C ARG A 69 -6.46 9.41 -2.23
N ARG A 70 -5.72 10.14 -1.38
CA ARG A 70 -5.43 11.57 -1.59
C ARG A 70 -4.63 11.79 -2.88
N LEU A 71 -3.55 11.05 -3.09
CA LEU A 71 -2.76 11.16 -4.32
C LEU A 71 -3.61 10.82 -5.56
N TRP A 72 -4.43 9.78 -5.48
CA TRP A 72 -5.31 9.38 -6.57
C TRP A 72 -6.30 10.49 -6.95
N SER A 73 -6.95 11.12 -5.96
CA SER A 73 -7.85 12.24 -6.21
C SER A 73 -7.17 13.48 -6.77
N GLN A 74 -5.85 13.61 -6.61
CA GLN A 74 -5.08 14.76 -7.08
C GLN A 74 -4.55 14.56 -8.51
N PHE A 75 -4.15 13.33 -8.84
CA PHE A 75 -3.42 13.04 -10.08
C PHE A 75 -4.17 12.12 -11.05
N ARG A 76 -5.25 11.45 -10.62
CA ARG A 76 -5.95 10.40 -11.39
C ARG A 76 -7.48 10.48 -11.35
N SER A 77 -8.04 11.62 -10.96
CA SER A 77 -9.49 11.88 -10.86
C SER A 77 -10.25 11.58 -12.16
N ASP A 78 -9.61 11.82 -13.32
CA ASP A 78 -10.24 11.70 -14.63
C ASP A 78 -10.05 10.30 -15.27
N ALA A 79 -9.23 9.44 -14.66
CA ALA A 79 -8.83 8.16 -15.24
C ALA A 79 -9.84 7.00 -15.05
N GLY A 80 -11.07 7.30 -14.62
CA GLY A 80 -12.19 6.34 -14.52
C GLY A 80 -12.03 5.19 -13.50
N GLY A 81 -10.86 5.02 -12.89
CA GLY A 81 -10.58 3.99 -11.90
C GLY A 81 -10.89 4.42 -10.47
N ARG A 82 -11.58 3.57 -9.70
CA ARG A 82 -11.65 3.68 -8.24
C ARG A 82 -10.51 2.89 -7.62
N LEU A 83 -9.80 3.51 -6.68
CA LEU A 83 -8.77 2.85 -5.88
C LEU A 83 -9.34 1.70 -5.02
N ASP A 84 -10.66 1.71 -4.79
CA ASP A 84 -11.41 0.78 -3.94
C ASP A 84 -12.28 -0.23 -4.73
N ALA A 85 -12.07 -0.38 -6.05
CA ALA A 85 -12.80 -1.33 -6.89
C ALA A 85 -12.27 -2.78 -6.78
#